data_AF-A0A433HQ15-F1
#
_entry.id   AF-A0A433HQ15-F1
#
_cell.length_a   1.000
_cell.length_b   1.000
_cell.length_c   1.000
_cell.angle_alpha   90.00
_cell.angle_beta   90.00
_cell.angle_gamma   90.00
#
_symmetry.space_group_name_H-M   'P 1'
#
loop_
_entity.id
_entity.type
_entity.pdbx_description
1 polymer ?
#
loop_
_entity_poly.entity_id
_entity_poly.type
_entity_poly.pdbx_seq_one_letter_code
_entity_poly.pdbx_strand_id
1 'polypeptide(L)'
;MKTNDDLINDLEHFVLWVESLQTYENEDFFQPISVGKWSISEIISHITFWDKYILQETIPKMKTNAEINSIKFQELNDKASEYALSGSSFKILIEELIKSRRLLPDRLVNDSLHYTAT
;
A
#
# COMPACT_ATOMS: atom_id res chain seq x y z
N MET A 1 -2.66 -22.23 8.56
CA MET A 1 -1.53 -21.36 8.21
C MET A 1 -1.85 -20.78 6.84
N LYS A 2 -1.72 -19.46 6.66
CA LYS A 2 -2.02 -18.81 5.39
C LYS A 2 -0.93 -19.14 4.37
N THR A 3 -1.31 -19.52 3.15
CA THR A 3 -0.37 -19.85 2.06
C THR A 3 0.00 -18.60 1.24
N ASN A 4 0.97 -18.74 0.33
CA ASN A 4 1.28 -17.68 -0.63
C ASN A 4 0.07 -17.39 -1.54
N ASP A 5 -0.66 -18.43 -1.98
CA ASP A 5 -1.86 -18.27 -2.80
C ASP A 5 -2.96 -17.51 -2.04
N ASP A 6 -3.16 -17.82 -0.75
CA ASP A 6 -4.10 -17.07 0.08
C ASP A 6 -3.69 -15.59 0.23
N LEU A 7 -2.39 -15.30 0.30
CA LEU A 7 -1.90 -13.92 0.34
C LEU A 7 -2.16 -13.19 -0.98
N ILE A 8 -1.85 -13.83 -2.11
CA ILE A 8 -2.06 -13.27 -3.45
C ILE A 8 -3.55 -12.98 -3.66
N ASN A 9 -4.42 -13.93 -3.30
CA ASN A 9 -5.87 -13.78 -3.41
C ASN A 9 -6.39 -12.62 -2.55
N ASP A 10 -5.91 -12.47 -1.32
CA ASP A 10 -6.32 -11.36 -0.45
C ASP A 10 -5.87 -9.99 -1.00
N LEU A 11 -4.67 -9.91 -1.60
CA LEU A 11 -4.18 -8.69 -2.24
C LEU A 11 -5.03 -8.34 -3.48
N GLU A 12 -5.41 -9.33 -4.29
CA GLU A 12 -6.25 -9.11 -5.47
C GLU A 12 -7.69 -8.73 -5.08
N HIS A 13 -8.30 -9.41 -4.10
CA HIS A 13 -9.62 -9.03 -3.61
C HIS A 13 -9.65 -7.60 -3.07
N PHE A 14 -8.59 -7.18 -2.36
CA PHE A 14 -8.45 -5.80 -1.93
C PHE A 14 -8.38 -4.83 -3.12
N VAL A 15 -7.62 -5.15 -4.17
CA VAL A 15 -7.53 -4.33 -5.38
C VAL A 15 -8.89 -4.21 -6.06
N LEU A 16 -9.62 -5.30 -6.24
CA LEU A 16 -10.95 -5.29 -6.85
C LEU A 16 -11.94 -4.44 -6.04
N TRP A 17 -11.87 -4.52 -4.71
CA TRP A 17 -12.67 -3.67 -3.85
C TRP A 17 -12.30 -2.18 -4.01
N VAL A 18 -11.01 -1.84 -4.00
CA VAL A 18 -10.53 -0.47 -4.23
C VAL A 18 -10.94 0.05 -5.61
N GLU A 19 -10.85 -0.77 -6.64
CA GLU A 19 -11.28 -0.43 -8.01
C GLU A 19 -12.77 -0.10 -8.07
N SER A 20 -13.61 -0.83 -7.31
CA SER A 20 -15.04 -0.54 -7.20
C SER A 20 -15.32 0.88 -6.65
N LEU A 21 -14.40 1.44 -5.84
CA LEU A 21 -14.55 2.78 -5.28
C LEU A 21 -14.48 3.88 -6.34
N GLN A 22 -13.86 3.64 -7.50
CA GLN A 22 -13.77 4.64 -8.59
C GLN A 22 -15.15 5.03 -9.14
N THR A 23 -16.17 4.20 -8.94
CA THR A 23 -17.55 4.46 -9.37
C THR A 23 -18.28 5.43 -8.43
N TYR A 24 -17.73 5.67 -7.25
CA TYR A 24 -18.20 6.66 -6.31
C TYR A 24 -17.30 7.88 -6.46
N GLU A 25 -17.81 8.94 -7.08
CA GLU A 25 -17.14 10.25 -7.08
C GLU A 25 -17.87 11.14 -6.07
N ASN A 26 -17.25 11.38 -4.92
CA ASN A 26 -17.86 12.11 -3.81
C ASN A 26 -16.81 13.00 -3.11
N GLU A 27 -17.13 14.28 -2.93
CA GLU A 27 -16.27 15.23 -2.21
C GLU A 27 -16.01 14.78 -0.76
N ASP A 28 -16.88 13.94 -0.19
CA ASP A 28 -16.73 13.35 1.15
C ASP A 28 -15.46 12.50 1.32
N PHE A 29 -14.81 12.03 0.23
CA PHE A 29 -13.56 11.26 0.35
C PHE A 29 -12.43 12.05 1.00
N PHE A 30 -12.49 13.38 0.93
CA PHE A 30 -11.51 14.27 1.54
C PHE A 30 -11.91 14.72 2.94
N GLN A 31 -13.10 14.34 3.42
CA GLN A 31 -13.53 14.65 4.79
C GLN A 31 -13.10 13.54 5.76
N PRO A 32 -12.70 13.90 6.99
CA PRO A 32 -12.48 12.95 8.07
C PRO A 32 -13.67 11.99 8.25
N ILE A 33 -13.41 10.69 8.36
CA ILE A 33 -14.48 9.69 8.59
C ILE A 33 -15.16 9.86 9.95
N SER A 34 -14.49 10.54 10.87
CA SER A 34 -15.01 11.01 12.16
C SER A 34 -14.03 12.00 12.79
N VAL A 35 -14.45 12.67 13.86
CA VAL A 35 -13.62 13.66 14.57
C VAL A 35 -12.28 13.05 15.00
N GLY A 36 -11.18 13.68 14.57
CA GLY A 36 -9.82 13.24 14.89
C GLY A 36 -9.36 11.97 14.16
N LYS A 37 -10.07 11.55 13.11
CA LYS A 37 -9.66 10.46 12.22
C LYS A 37 -9.32 10.98 10.83
N TRP A 38 -8.62 10.15 10.07
CA TRP A 38 -8.28 10.45 8.68
C TRP A 38 -9.50 10.44 7.76
N SER A 39 -9.37 11.15 6.65
CA SER A 39 -10.26 11.01 5.51
C SER A 39 -10.02 9.69 4.77
N ILE A 40 -10.89 9.36 3.82
CA ILE A 40 -10.67 8.20 2.94
C ILE A 40 -9.46 8.45 2.04
N SER A 41 -9.25 9.67 1.55
CA SER A 41 -8.07 10.03 0.74
C SER A 41 -6.75 9.80 1.50
N GLU A 42 -6.69 10.16 2.78
CA GLU A 42 -5.54 9.92 3.65
C GLU A 42 -5.32 8.43 3.89
N ILE A 43 -6.39 7.64 4.10
CA ILE A 43 -6.28 6.18 4.26
C ILE A 43 -5.76 5.53 2.98
N ILE A 44 -6.29 5.91 1.80
CA ILE A 44 -5.82 5.38 0.52
C ILE A 44 -4.34 5.73 0.30
N SER A 45 -3.95 6.99 0.52
CA SER A 45 -2.57 7.41 0.40
C SER A 45 -1.64 6.71 1.40
N HIS A 46 -2.06 6.52 2.65
CA HIS A 46 -1.31 5.78 3.66
C HIS A 46 -0.95 4.38 3.15
N ILE A 47 -1.93 3.65 2.63
CA ILE A 47 -1.72 2.30 2.09
C ILE A 47 -0.76 2.34 0.89
N THR A 48 -0.94 3.28 -0.03
CA THR A 48 -0.06 3.47 -1.20
C THR A 48 1.39 3.72 -0.79
N PHE A 49 1.62 4.58 0.21
CA PHE A 49 2.97 4.92 0.67
C PHE A 49 3.64 3.74 1.36
N TRP A 50 2.89 2.94 2.13
CA TRP A 50 3.41 1.71 2.71
C TRP A 50 3.72 0.65 1.65
N ASP A 51 2.86 0.47 0.63
CA ASP A 51 3.16 -0.43 -0.49
C ASP A 51 4.44 0.00 -1.22
N LYS A 52 4.57 1.29 -1.55
CA LYS A 52 5.77 1.86 -2.18
C LYS A 52 7.02 1.63 -1.32
N TYR A 53 6.94 1.91 -0.02
CA TYR A 53 8.04 1.69 0.92
C TYR A 53 8.42 0.21 1.01
N ILE A 54 7.45 -0.70 1.10
CA ILE A 54 7.72 -2.14 1.15
C ILE A 54 8.41 -2.60 -0.14
N LEU A 55 7.92 -2.19 -1.30
CA LEU A 55 8.48 -2.54 -2.61
C LEU A 55 9.91 -2.02 -2.80
N GLN A 56 10.21 -0.81 -2.31
CA GLN A 56 11.46 -0.10 -2.60
C GLN A 56 12.52 -0.31 -1.52
N GLU A 57 12.12 -0.42 -0.26
CA GLU A 57 13.04 -0.39 0.88
C GLU A 57 13.06 -1.71 1.65
N THR A 58 11.90 -2.35 1.84
CA THR A 58 11.81 -3.56 2.67
C THR A 58 12.19 -4.80 1.87
N ILE A 59 11.46 -5.13 0.80
CA ILE A 59 11.64 -6.36 0.01
C ILE A 59 13.09 -6.51 -0.49
N PRO A 60 13.74 -5.48 -1.07
CA PRO A 60 15.13 -5.63 -1.56
C PRO A 60 16.16 -5.96 -0.47
N LYS A 61 15.83 -5.68 0.80
CA LYS A 61 16.69 -5.94 1.97
C LYS A 61 16.31 -7.22 2.70
N MET A 62 15.18 -7.86 2.37
CA MET A 62 14.73 -9.11 2.97
C MET A 62 15.64 -10.25 2.54
N LYS A 63 16.72 -10.47 3.29
CA LYS A 63 17.71 -11.56 3.12
C LYS A 63 17.90 -12.34 4.43
N THR A 64 18.39 -13.56 4.33
CA THR A 64 18.71 -14.38 5.51
C THR A 64 19.65 -13.61 6.45
N ASN A 65 19.27 -13.51 7.72
CA ASN A 65 19.98 -12.76 8.77
C ASN A 65 20.10 -11.24 8.53
N ALA A 66 19.30 -10.65 7.65
CA ALA A 66 19.26 -9.20 7.49
C ALA A 66 18.59 -8.54 8.70
N GLU A 67 19.25 -7.52 9.26
CA GLU A 67 18.62 -6.57 10.17
C GLU A 67 17.99 -5.44 9.36
N ILE A 68 16.67 -5.44 9.25
CA ILE A 68 15.93 -4.42 8.51
C ILE A 68 15.41 -3.38 9.51
N ASN A 69 16.06 -2.22 9.55
CA ASN A 69 15.57 -1.07 10.28
C ASN A 69 14.52 -0.33 9.44
N SER A 70 13.32 -0.16 9.97
CA SER A 70 12.27 0.59 9.30
C SER A 70 12.44 2.09 9.49
N ILE A 71 11.96 2.88 8.51
CA ILE A 71 11.64 4.29 8.74
C ILE A 71 10.70 4.44 9.95
N LYS A 72 10.79 5.57 10.65
CA LYS A 72 9.80 5.92 11.69
C LYS A 72 8.43 6.00 11.04
N PHE A 73 7.47 5.19 11.52
CA PHE A 73 6.14 5.10 10.91
C PHE A 73 5.46 6.47 10.77
N GLN A 74 5.65 7.37 11.74
CA GLN A 74 5.04 8.70 11.69
C GLN A 74 5.56 9.53 10.52
N GLU A 75 6.84 9.43 10.18
CA GLU A 75 7.42 10.17 9.05
C GLU A 75 6.80 9.74 7.71
N LEU A 76 6.52 8.44 7.55
CA LEU A 76 5.86 7.94 6.34
C LEU A 76 4.38 8.30 6.32
N ASN A 77 3.71 8.24 7.48
CA ASN A 77 2.30 8.60 7.62
C ASN A 77 2.06 10.08 7.37
N ASP A 78 2.93 10.97 7.85
CA ASP A 78 2.83 12.41 7.64
C ASP A 78 2.95 12.74 6.14
N LYS A 79 3.95 12.17 5.45
CA LYS A 79 4.10 12.31 3.99
C LYS A 79 2.87 11.82 3.21
N ALA A 80 2.27 10.71 3.66
CA ALA A 80 1.08 10.16 3.04
C ALA A 80 -0.15 11.07 3.22
N SER A 81 -0.34 11.63 4.42
CA SER A 81 -1.42 12.58 4.72
C SER A 81 -1.22 13.90 3.95
N GLU A 82 -0.02 14.46 3.97
CA GLU A 82 0.33 15.67 3.21
C GLU A 82 0.03 15.51 1.72
N TYR A 83 0.38 14.36 1.13
CA TYR A 83 0.09 14.08 -0.26
C TYR A 83 -1.41 13.90 -0.55
N ALA A 84 -2.16 13.24 0.35
CA ALA A 84 -3.60 13.09 0.20
C ALA A 84 -4.34 14.44 0.22
N LEU A 85 -3.78 15.44 0.91
CA LEU A 85 -4.34 16.77 1.07
C LEU A 85 -3.73 17.80 0.09
N SER A 86 -2.83 17.40 -0.81
CA SER A 86 -2.13 18.31 -1.74
C SER A 86 -2.96 18.73 -2.95
N GLY A 87 -4.23 18.35 -3.04
CA GLY A 87 -5.12 18.61 -4.18
C GLY A 87 -5.12 17.51 -5.25
N SER A 88 -4.55 16.34 -4.98
CA SER A 88 -4.67 15.16 -5.86
C SER A 88 -6.13 14.70 -5.93
N SER A 89 -6.60 14.32 -7.12
CA SER A 89 -7.95 13.77 -7.25
C SER A 89 -8.04 12.39 -6.62
N PHE A 90 -9.24 12.03 -6.13
CA PHE A 90 -9.46 10.71 -5.53
C PHE A 90 -9.14 9.58 -6.51
N LYS A 91 -9.47 9.78 -7.79
CA LYS A 91 -9.13 8.84 -8.87
C LYS A 91 -7.63 8.57 -8.97
N ILE A 92 -6.79 9.62 -8.92
CA ILE A 92 -5.33 9.46 -8.96
C ILE A 92 -4.85 8.65 -7.76
N LEU A 93 -5.31 8.96 -6.55
CA LEU A 93 -4.92 8.24 -5.33
C LEU A 93 -5.27 6.75 -5.41
N ILE A 94 -6.45 6.42 -5.95
CA ILE A 94 -6.91 5.04 -6.16
C ILE A 94 -6.06 4.32 -7.21
N GLU A 95 -5.78 4.95 -8.36
CA GLU A 95 -4.95 4.37 -9.41
C GLU A 95 -3.53 4.06 -8.91
N GLU A 96 -2.96 4.94 -8.08
CA GLU A 96 -1.66 4.70 -7.47
C GLU A 96 -1.67 3.53 -6.49
N LEU A 97 -2.70 3.42 -5.65
CA LEU A 97 -2.86 2.29 -4.73
C LEU A 97 -2.96 0.97 -5.49
N ILE A 98 -3.84 0.90 -6.49
CA ILE A 98 -4.02 -0.29 -7.32
C ILE A 98 -2.69 -0.70 -7.95
N LYS A 99 -1.95 0.27 -8.51
CA LYS A 99 -0.66 0.02 -9.14
C LYS A 99 0.38 -0.51 -8.16
N SER A 100 0.55 0.11 -7.00
CA SER A 100 1.53 -0.36 -6.01
C SER A 100 1.15 -1.72 -5.45
N ARG A 101 -0.14 -1.93 -5.15
CA ARG A 101 -0.64 -3.15 -4.56
C ARG A 101 -0.46 -4.37 -5.47
N ARG A 102 -0.76 -4.22 -6.77
CA ARG A 102 -0.59 -5.29 -7.78
C ARG A 102 0.88 -5.72 -7.97
N LEU A 103 1.85 -4.88 -7.60
CA LEU A 103 3.28 -5.24 -7.70
C LEU A 103 3.78 -6.09 -6.53
N LEU A 104 3.08 -6.12 -5.40
CA LEU A 104 3.52 -6.85 -4.21
C LEU A 104 3.60 -8.36 -4.43
N PRO A 105 2.59 -9.05 -4.99
CA PRO A 105 2.66 -10.49 -5.28
C PRO A 105 3.89 -10.88 -6.10
N ASP A 106 4.11 -10.17 -7.21
CA ASP A 106 5.22 -10.45 -8.12
C ASP A 106 6.58 -10.32 -7.41
N ARG A 107 6.73 -9.31 -6.55
CA ARG A 107 7.97 -9.10 -5.81
C ARG A 107 8.17 -10.10 -4.68
N LEU A 108 7.12 -10.41 -3.92
CA LEU A 108 7.19 -11.34 -2.80
C LEU A 108 7.43 -12.79 -3.25
N VAL A 109 6.83 -13.20 -4.36
CA VAL A 109 6.96 -14.58 -4.89
C VAL A 109 8.27 -14.77 -5.66
N ASN A 110 8.71 -13.78 -6.45
CA ASN A 110 9.96 -13.93 -7.22
C ASN A 110 11.20 -13.84 -6.32
N ASP A 111 11.21 -12.98 -5.30
CA ASP A 111 12.36 -12.88 -4.40
C ASP A 111 12.47 -14.07 -3.44
N SER A 112 11.37 -14.79 -3.18
CA SER A 112 11.44 -16.04 -2.39
C SER A 112 12.11 -17.21 -3.13
N LEU A 113 12.26 -17.13 -4.47
CA LEU A 113 12.98 -18.13 -5.27
C LEU A 113 14.51 -17.99 -5.23
N HIS A 114 15.04 -16.87 -4.72
CA HIS A 114 16.49 -16.66 -4.58
C HIS A 114 17.08 -17.27 -3.29
N TYR A 115 16.26 -17.89 -2.45
CA TYR A 115 16.67 -18.47 -1.15
C TYR A 115 16.97 -19.98 -1.17
N THR A 116 16.81 -20.67 -2.30
CA THR A 116 17.04 -22.12 -2.39
C THR A 116 18.42 -22.52 -2.91
N ALA A 117 19.37 -21.58 -3.04
CA ALA A 117 20.72 -21.88 -3.50
C ALA A 117 21.78 -21.55 -2.43
N THR A 118 21.94 -22.44 -1.45
CA THR A 118 23.24 -22.78 -0.82
C THR A 118 23.16 -24.16 -0.20
#